data_AF-A0A965ZTH8-F1
#
_entry.id   AF-A0A965ZTH8-F1
#
_cell.length_a   1.000
_cell.length_b   1.000
_cell.length_c   1.000
_cell.angle_alpha   90.00
_cell.angle_beta   90.00
_cell.angle_gamma   90.00
#
_symmetry.space_group_name_H-M   'P 1'
#
loop_
_entity.id
_entity.type
_entity.pdbx_description
1 polymer ?
#
loop_
_entity_poly.entity_id
_entity_poly.type
_entity_poly.pdbx_seq_one_letter_code
_entity_poly.pdbx_strand_id
1 'polypeptide(L)'
;MVFIRYVLLLCLVSQAWAQNSGGEDLQAQLQELDSGVAALRELDRRIEGVAEENREPLIFRRDERSFKLLLTLDKLVRAVAELPADDPLRQEVEKRLQDDLANAGDSVFQLLQGVNKRIATNTAQLESLSGTSLVATEAYLNSLEQLRIQYYQGLVDVIEGRKLLGLPAAEVAGPLQDALYIHAETLAGRLEFTGTALKDIRGRLEQDPANADLQASVIDMGNEHRLNLQRLEALVGLMGRLGLDDSAYKSVLIQQSDSLSLQVLETSVVLSLLQDAWDVVRETLAANGPDILFRLLIFVLILLVFRFLSRLTRRAVTAACERPGVDMSTLLKDVLVSISGGTVMAIGFLMALSQIGISLGPMLAGLGVA
;
A
#
# COMPACT_ATOMS: atom_id res chain seq x y z
N MET A 1 27.95 16.95 -1.62
CA MET A 1 28.10 18.37 -2.02
C MET A 1 27.20 18.55 -3.24
N VAL A 2 26.01 19.14 -3.16
CA VAL A 2 25.67 20.53 -2.84
C VAL A 2 24.28 20.54 -2.19
N PHE A 3 24.17 20.88 -0.90
CA PHE A 3 22.92 21.25 -0.24
C PHE A 3 23.28 22.30 0.81
N ILE A 4 23.45 23.53 0.33
CA ILE A 4 23.68 24.72 1.15
C ILE A 4 22.54 25.68 0.82
N ARG A 5 21.93 26.25 1.89
CA ARG A 5 20.92 27.33 1.94
C ARG A 5 19.49 26.87 1.60
N TYR A 6 18.45 26.92 2.45
CA TYR A 6 18.12 27.68 3.66
C TYR A 6 17.10 26.89 4.50
N VAL A 7 17.34 26.62 5.80
CA VAL A 7 16.25 26.30 6.78
C VAL A 7 16.61 26.93 8.15
N LEU A 8 16.95 28.22 8.14
CA LEU A 8 17.03 29.04 9.36
C LEU A 8 16.18 30.29 9.11
N LEU A 9 14.86 30.09 9.14
CA LEU A 9 13.86 31.15 9.25
C LEU A 9 12.63 30.65 10.03
N LEU A 10 12.86 29.83 11.06
CA LEU A 10 11.86 29.56 12.11
C LEU A 10 12.12 30.54 13.24
N CYS A 11 11.37 31.66 13.28
CA CYS A 11 11.05 32.35 14.54
C CYS A 11 10.06 33.53 14.46
N LEU A 12 9.52 33.92 13.30
CA LEU A 12 8.76 35.19 13.23
C LEU A 12 7.33 35.11 12.69
N VAL A 13 6.60 34.01 12.86
CA VAL A 13 5.13 34.11 12.86
C VAL A 13 4.55 32.99 13.73
N SER A 14 4.46 33.16 15.05
CA SER A 14 3.82 32.18 15.94
C SER A 14 2.52 32.68 16.56
N GLN A 15 1.96 33.81 16.08
CA GLN A 15 0.78 34.42 16.72
C GLN A 15 -0.44 34.61 15.82
N ALA A 16 -0.40 34.20 14.56
CA ALA A 16 -1.57 34.28 13.65
C ALA A 16 -2.20 32.92 13.29
N TRP A 17 -1.57 31.80 13.65
CA TRP A 17 -1.86 30.46 13.09
C TRP A 17 -2.83 29.60 13.90
N ALA A 18 -3.33 30.08 15.05
CA ALA A 18 -3.99 29.24 16.05
C ALA A 18 -5.51 29.10 15.91
N GLN A 19 -6.10 29.31 14.72
CA GLN A 19 -7.57 29.30 14.57
C GLN A 19 -8.15 28.36 13.51
N ASN A 20 -7.34 27.57 12.80
CA ASN A 20 -7.86 26.57 11.87
C ASN A 20 -7.14 25.23 12.04
N SER A 21 -7.89 24.16 12.35
CA SER A 21 -7.35 22.83 12.66
C SER A 21 -6.52 22.22 11.51
N GLY A 22 -6.73 22.67 10.27
CA GLY A 22 -5.92 22.25 9.12
C GLY A 22 -4.50 22.83 9.08
N GLY A 23 -4.26 23.99 9.70
CA GLY A 23 -2.93 24.61 9.73
C GLY A 23 -1.98 23.95 10.72
N GLU A 24 -2.49 23.51 11.88
CA GLU A 24 -1.69 22.80 12.89
C GLU A 24 -1.23 21.42 12.40
N ASP A 25 -2.08 20.68 11.68
CA ASP A 25 -1.74 19.38 11.11
C ASP A 25 -0.64 19.49 10.02
N LEU A 26 -0.76 20.48 9.14
CA LEU A 26 0.18 20.70 8.04
C LEU A 26 1.57 21.13 8.56
N GLN A 27 1.59 21.94 9.63
CA GLN A 27 2.83 22.33 10.31
C GLN A 27 3.49 21.13 11.02
N ALA A 28 2.70 20.24 11.64
CA ALA A 28 3.23 19.02 12.24
C ALA A 28 3.85 18.09 11.17
N GLN A 29 3.21 17.93 10.02
CA GLN A 29 3.75 17.13 8.90
C GLN A 29 5.04 17.72 8.32
N LEU A 30 5.12 19.06 8.18
CA LEU A 30 6.35 19.74 7.77
C LEU A 30 7.49 19.50 8.77
N GLN A 31 7.19 19.58 10.07
CA GLN A 31 8.18 19.31 11.11
C GLN A 31 8.62 17.85 11.12
N GLU A 32 7.70 16.90 10.89
CA GLU A 32 8.02 15.48 10.73
C GLU A 32 8.98 15.28 9.55
N LEU A 33 8.68 15.87 8.39
CA LEU A 33 9.54 15.84 7.20
C LEU A 33 10.94 16.38 7.50
N ASP A 34 11.04 17.56 8.13
CA ASP A 34 12.32 18.17 8.50
C ASP A 34 13.15 17.29 9.44
N SER A 35 12.50 16.76 10.47
CA SER A 35 13.15 15.89 11.45
C SER A 35 13.62 14.59 10.80
N GLY A 36 12.84 14.03 9.88
CA GLY A 36 13.16 12.83 9.13
C GLY A 36 14.36 13.05 8.19
N VAL A 37 14.37 14.15 7.44
CA VAL A 37 15.52 14.54 6.59
C VAL A 37 16.78 14.68 7.43
N ALA A 38 16.71 15.37 8.58
CA ALA A 38 17.85 15.55 9.46
C ALA A 38 18.37 14.22 10.03
N ALA A 39 17.46 13.35 10.47
CA ALA A 39 17.80 12.03 10.99
C ALA A 39 18.42 11.13 9.92
N LEU A 40 17.96 11.22 8.67
CA LEU A 40 18.51 10.45 7.55
C LEU A 40 19.94 10.90 7.21
N ARG A 41 20.18 12.22 7.15
CA ARG A 41 21.52 12.79 6.94
C ARG A 41 22.50 12.40 8.05
N GLU A 42 22.02 12.37 9.28
CA GLU A 42 22.81 11.92 10.43
C GLU A 42 23.17 10.43 10.30
N LEU A 43 22.21 9.60 9.89
CA LEU A 43 22.43 8.18 9.66
C LEU A 43 23.46 7.95 8.55
N ASP A 44 23.34 8.63 7.40
CA ASP A 44 24.28 8.53 6.29
C ASP A 44 25.72 8.83 6.72
N ARG A 45 25.92 9.93 7.46
CA ARG A 45 27.26 10.29 7.96
C ARG A 45 27.83 9.26 8.92
N ARG A 46 26.98 8.61 9.72
CA ARG A 46 27.41 7.55 10.64
C ARG A 46 27.79 6.27 9.89
N ILE A 47 27.06 5.92 8.84
CA ILE A 47 27.31 4.72 8.03
C ILE A 47 28.72 4.75 7.40
N GLU A 48 29.20 5.93 6.99
CA GLU A 48 30.52 6.09 6.37
C GLU A 48 31.66 5.58 7.28
N GLY A 49 31.54 5.75 8.60
CA GLY A 49 32.56 5.36 9.58
C GLY A 49 32.39 3.97 10.20
N VAL A 50 31.39 3.19 9.79
CA VAL A 50 31.08 1.86 10.35
C VAL A 50 31.82 0.76 9.60
N ALA A 51 32.28 -0.27 10.33
CA ALA A 51 32.89 -1.47 9.75
C ALA A 51 31.96 -2.15 8.73
N GLU A 52 32.55 -2.72 7.67
CA GLU A 52 31.81 -3.34 6.53
C GLU A 52 30.74 -4.35 6.99
N GLU A 53 31.03 -5.17 8.01
CA GLU A 53 30.10 -6.17 8.56
C GLU A 53 28.78 -5.59 9.10
N ASN A 54 28.80 -4.34 9.58
CA ASN A 54 27.63 -3.67 10.15
C ASN A 54 27.01 -2.66 9.16
N ARG A 55 27.66 -2.44 8.02
CA ARG A 55 27.27 -1.39 7.06
C ARG A 55 25.98 -1.77 6.32
N GLU A 56 25.85 -3.02 5.89
CA GLU A 56 24.72 -3.46 5.06
C GLU A 56 23.35 -3.39 5.78
N PRO A 57 23.21 -3.85 7.04
CA PRO A 57 21.97 -3.64 7.81
C PRO A 57 21.63 -2.17 8.03
N LEU A 58 22.64 -1.30 8.22
CA LEU A 58 22.39 0.13 8.39
C LEU A 58 21.95 0.81 7.09
N ILE A 59 22.51 0.40 5.95
CA ILE A 59 22.05 0.87 4.63
C ILE A 59 20.61 0.43 4.39
N PHE A 60 20.26 -0.81 4.73
CA PHE A 60 18.87 -1.29 4.65
C PHE A 60 17.92 -0.42 5.49
N ARG A 61 18.28 -0.15 6.75
CA ARG A 61 17.48 0.71 7.64
C ARG A 61 17.39 2.15 7.15
N ARG A 62 18.44 2.66 6.50
CA ARG A 62 18.40 3.95 5.82
C ARG A 62 17.39 3.91 4.69
N ASP A 63 17.36 2.87 3.86
CA ASP A 63 16.41 2.77 2.75
C ASP A 63 14.94 2.76 3.21
N GLU A 64 14.62 2.02 4.28
CA GLU A 64 13.28 2.03 4.88
C GLU A 64 12.89 3.45 5.33
N ARG A 65 13.81 4.16 5.98
CA ARG A 65 13.58 5.54 6.46
C ARG A 65 13.44 6.53 5.31
N SER A 66 14.24 6.38 4.26
CA SER A 66 14.12 7.17 3.03
C SER A 66 12.74 7.00 2.41
N PHE A 67 12.25 5.76 2.29
CA PHE A 67 10.92 5.52 1.74
C PHE A 67 9.80 6.10 2.62
N LYS A 68 9.88 5.94 3.94
CA LYS A 68 8.92 6.57 4.87
C LYS A 68 8.87 8.09 4.69
N LEU A 69 10.04 8.72 4.49
CA LEU A 69 10.13 10.15 4.24
C LEU A 69 9.47 10.57 2.91
N LEU A 70 9.59 9.76 1.86
CA LEU A 70 8.90 10.00 0.59
C LEU A 70 7.38 9.92 0.74
N LEU A 71 6.87 8.99 1.55
CA LEU A 71 5.44 8.93 1.87
C LEU A 71 4.97 10.16 2.64
N THR A 72 5.76 10.66 3.59
CA THR A 72 5.45 11.91 4.30
C THR A 72 5.43 13.11 3.33
N LEU A 73 6.39 13.17 2.40
CA LEU A 73 6.42 14.20 1.36
C LEU A 73 5.19 14.14 0.46
N ASP A 74 4.81 12.96 -0.04
CA ASP A 74 3.61 12.78 -0.88
C ASP A 74 2.33 13.22 -0.17
N LYS A 75 2.15 12.79 1.09
CA LYS A 75 1.01 13.22 1.93
C LYS A 75 0.94 14.73 2.05
N LEU A 76 2.07 15.37 2.32
CA LEU A 76 2.14 16.83 2.47
C LEU A 76 1.82 17.54 1.15
N VAL A 77 2.34 17.04 0.02
CA VAL A 77 2.02 17.59 -1.31
C VAL A 77 0.52 17.51 -1.62
N ARG A 78 -0.12 16.37 -1.31
CA ARG A 78 -1.57 16.20 -1.51
C ARG A 78 -2.37 17.11 -0.58
N ALA A 79 -2.01 17.19 0.70
CA ALA A 79 -2.67 18.06 1.67
C ALA A 79 -2.60 19.54 1.25
N VAL A 80 -1.45 19.99 0.75
CA VAL A 80 -1.28 21.36 0.24
C VAL A 80 -2.09 21.59 -1.03
N ALA A 81 -2.14 20.61 -1.94
CA ALA A 81 -2.92 20.72 -3.17
C ALA A 81 -4.44 20.84 -2.93
N GLU A 82 -4.95 20.31 -1.82
CA GLU A 82 -6.36 20.40 -1.41
C GLU A 82 -6.76 21.77 -0.84
N LEU A 83 -5.81 22.60 -0.40
CA LEU A 83 -6.10 23.94 0.09
C LEU A 83 -6.55 24.88 -1.04
N PRO A 84 -7.37 25.93 -0.77
CA PRO A 84 -7.70 26.94 -1.77
C PRO A 84 -6.46 27.61 -2.37
N ALA A 85 -6.46 27.93 -3.66
CA ALA A 85 -5.31 28.52 -4.36
C ALA A 85 -4.91 29.91 -3.84
N ASP A 86 -5.86 30.64 -3.27
CA ASP A 86 -5.70 31.94 -2.62
C ASP A 86 -5.32 31.85 -1.13
N ASP A 87 -5.24 30.64 -0.57
CA ASP A 87 -4.84 30.44 0.83
C ASP A 87 -3.35 30.81 1.02
N PRO A 88 -3.03 31.77 1.92
CA PRO A 88 -1.66 32.17 2.17
C PRO A 88 -0.77 31.03 2.69
N LEU A 89 -1.32 30.08 3.45
CA LEU A 89 -0.60 28.89 3.93
C LEU A 89 -0.22 28.00 2.75
N ARG A 90 -1.13 27.82 1.79
CA ARG A 90 -0.84 27.05 0.58
C ARG A 90 0.32 27.67 -0.18
N GLN A 91 0.30 28.98 -0.42
CA GLN A 91 1.35 29.66 -1.21
C GLN A 91 2.74 29.53 -0.58
N GLU A 92 2.84 29.65 0.74
CA GLU A 92 4.11 29.51 1.45
C GLU A 92 4.64 28.06 1.38
N VAL A 93 3.78 27.08 1.66
CA VAL A 93 4.21 25.67 1.70
C VAL A 93 4.44 25.11 0.30
N GLU A 94 3.63 25.51 -0.69
CA GLU A 94 3.77 25.09 -2.08
C GLU A 94 5.15 25.45 -2.65
N LYS A 95 5.65 26.66 -2.37
CA LYS A 95 6.99 27.08 -2.80
C LYS A 95 8.08 26.20 -2.20
N ARG A 96 7.98 25.90 -0.90
CA ARG A 96 8.92 25.01 -0.23
C ARG A 96 8.89 23.60 -0.83
N LEU A 97 7.70 23.05 -1.04
CA LEU A 97 7.53 21.73 -1.65
C LEU A 97 8.03 21.67 -3.08
N GLN A 98 7.93 22.76 -3.84
CA GLN A 98 8.51 22.85 -5.17
C GLN A 98 10.04 22.69 -5.13
N ASP A 99 10.71 23.36 -4.18
CA ASP A 99 12.16 23.23 -3.98
C ASP A 99 12.57 21.82 -3.53
N ASP A 100 11.79 21.21 -2.62
CA ASP A 100 12.03 19.85 -2.13
C ASP A 100 11.86 18.82 -3.27
N LEU A 101 10.79 18.94 -4.07
CA LEU A 101 10.51 18.05 -5.20
C LEU A 101 11.43 18.26 -6.39
N ALA A 102 12.00 19.47 -6.58
CA ALA A 102 12.92 19.77 -7.68
C ALA A 102 14.08 18.76 -7.73
N ASN A 103 14.63 18.41 -6.56
CA ASN A 103 15.80 17.54 -6.39
C ASN A 103 15.46 16.11 -5.91
N ALA A 104 14.19 15.86 -5.56
CA ALA A 104 13.76 14.56 -5.03
C ALA A 104 13.96 13.44 -6.05
N GLY A 105 13.64 13.67 -7.33
CA GLY A 105 13.78 12.67 -8.40
C GLY A 105 15.19 12.08 -8.48
N ASP A 106 16.21 12.93 -8.61
CA ASP A 106 17.61 12.51 -8.68
C ASP A 106 18.05 11.74 -7.43
N SER A 107 17.63 12.22 -6.26
CA SER A 107 17.98 11.60 -4.97
C SER A 107 17.38 10.20 -4.86
N VAL A 108 16.12 10.03 -5.28
CA VAL A 108 15.45 8.72 -5.28
C VAL A 108 16.06 7.79 -6.31
N PHE A 109 16.44 8.29 -7.50
CA PHE A 109 17.16 7.47 -8.49
C PHE A 109 18.51 6.98 -7.97
N GLN A 110 19.27 7.81 -7.22
CA GLN A 110 20.53 7.37 -6.62
C GLN A 110 20.33 6.25 -5.59
N LEU A 111 19.29 6.35 -4.76
CA LEU A 111 18.95 5.30 -3.79
C LEU A 111 18.54 4.00 -4.50
N LEU A 112 17.70 4.11 -5.53
CA LEU A 112 17.28 3.00 -6.38
C LEU A 112 18.46 2.31 -7.06
N GLN A 113 19.42 3.08 -7.61
CA GLN A 113 20.65 2.52 -8.17
C GLN A 113 21.47 1.75 -7.12
N GLY A 114 21.52 2.25 -5.88
CA GLY A 114 22.15 1.56 -4.76
C GLY A 114 21.45 0.23 -4.41
N VAL A 115 20.13 0.17 -4.46
CA VAL A 115 19.36 -1.08 -4.31
C VAL A 115 19.66 -2.04 -5.48
N ASN A 116 19.57 -1.56 -6.72
CA ASN A 116 19.83 -2.38 -7.92
C ASN A 116 21.22 -3.00 -7.91
N LYS A 117 22.24 -2.25 -7.47
CA LYS A 117 23.61 -2.77 -7.34
C LYS A 117 23.71 -3.89 -6.32
N ARG A 118 23.04 -3.77 -5.16
CA ARG A 118 23.02 -4.81 -4.13
C ARG A 118 22.25 -6.05 -4.59
N ILE A 119 21.14 -5.89 -5.30
CA ILE A 119 20.42 -7.00 -5.94
C ILE A 119 21.37 -7.74 -6.87
N ALA A 120 21.99 -7.04 -7.83
CA ALA A 120 22.90 -7.66 -8.79
C ALA A 120 24.07 -8.38 -8.11
N THR A 121 24.65 -7.77 -7.07
CA THR A 121 25.78 -8.36 -6.32
C THR A 121 25.37 -9.64 -5.59
N ASN A 122 24.24 -9.62 -4.87
CA ASN A 122 23.75 -10.77 -4.12
C ASN A 122 23.24 -11.89 -5.04
N THR A 123 22.58 -11.55 -6.15
CA THR A 123 22.16 -12.54 -7.16
C THR A 123 23.36 -13.29 -7.76
N ALA A 124 24.45 -12.59 -8.07
CA ALA A 124 25.66 -13.21 -8.63
C ALA A 124 26.35 -14.18 -7.66
N GLN A 125 26.12 -14.03 -6.35
CA GLN A 125 26.72 -14.91 -5.33
C GLN A 125 25.92 -16.19 -5.10
N LEU A 126 24.63 -16.23 -5.47
CA LEU A 126 23.73 -17.37 -5.20
C LEU A 126 24.30 -18.71 -5.66
N GLU A 127 24.94 -18.76 -6.83
CA GLU A 127 25.51 -19.99 -7.40
C GLU A 127 26.60 -20.63 -6.53
N SER A 128 27.23 -19.84 -5.66
CA SER A 128 28.31 -20.29 -4.76
C SER A 128 27.83 -20.64 -3.35
N LEU A 129 26.56 -20.35 -3.03
CA LEU A 129 26.01 -20.52 -1.69
C LEU A 129 25.25 -21.85 -1.57
N SER A 130 25.15 -22.36 -0.34
CA SER A 130 24.37 -23.56 -0.02
C SER A 130 23.86 -23.50 1.42
N GLY A 131 22.90 -24.35 1.74
CA GLY A 131 22.35 -24.48 3.10
C GLY A 131 21.76 -23.16 3.61
N THR A 132 22.05 -22.83 4.87
CA THR A 132 21.48 -21.66 5.54
C THR A 132 21.91 -20.32 4.94
N SER A 133 23.10 -20.26 4.33
CA SER A 133 23.60 -19.01 3.71
C SER A 133 22.84 -18.68 2.43
N LEU A 134 22.49 -19.69 1.63
CA LEU A 134 21.67 -19.52 0.43
C LEU A 134 20.29 -18.95 0.81
N VAL A 135 19.61 -19.60 1.76
CA VAL A 135 18.28 -19.20 2.22
C VAL A 135 18.27 -17.78 2.79
N ALA A 136 19.30 -17.40 3.56
CA ALA A 136 19.41 -16.06 4.11
C ALA A 136 19.61 -14.99 3.02
N THR A 137 20.46 -15.28 2.03
CA THR A 137 20.69 -14.37 0.89
C THR A 137 19.46 -14.25 -0.01
N GLU A 138 18.72 -15.33 -0.25
CA GLU A 138 17.43 -15.29 -0.98
C GLU A 138 16.40 -14.44 -0.24
N ALA A 139 16.27 -14.59 1.08
CA ALA A 139 15.40 -13.75 1.89
C ALA A 139 15.80 -12.27 1.82
N TYR A 140 17.10 -11.98 1.89
CA TYR A 140 17.60 -10.62 1.76
C TYR A 140 17.35 -10.02 0.36
N LEU A 141 17.57 -10.79 -0.71
CA LEU A 141 17.21 -10.41 -2.07
C LEU A 141 15.73 -10.09 -2.19
N ASN A 142 14.87 -10.89 -1.55
CA ASN A 142 13.44 -10.64 -1.53
C ASN A 142 13.08 -9.31 -0.87
N SER A 143 13.76 -8.94 0.22
CA SER A 143 13.60 -7.61 0.84
C SER A 143 14.14 -6.46 -0.03
N LEU A 144 15.26 -6.66 -0.73
CA LEU A 144 15.79 -5.66 -1.67
C LEU A 144 14.87 -5.43 -2.87
N GLU A 145 14.26 -6.49 -3.39
CA GLU A 145 13.26 -6.40 -4.45
C GLU A 145 12.02 -5.62 -4.02
N GLN A 146 11.59 -5.81 -2.77
CA GLN A 146 10.52 -5.00 -2.19
C GLN A 146 10.90 -3.52 -2.08
N LEU A 147 12.12 -3.22 -1.61
CA LEU A 147 12.64 -1.85 -1.58
C LEU A 147 12.71 -1.22 -2.97
N ARG A 148 13.07 -1.99 -4.01
CA ARG A 148 13.08 -1.52 -5.40
C ARG A 148 11.69 -1.07 -5.84
N ILE A 149 10.65 -1.87 -5.57
CA ILE A 149 9.26 -1.52 -5.89
C ILE A 149 8.80 -0.30 -5.09
N GLN A 150 9.17 -0.20 -3.81
CA GLN A 150 8.88 0.99 -3.00
C GLN A 150 9.52 2.25 -3.57
N TYR A 151 10.77 2.18 -4.05
CA TYR A 151 11.39 3.33 -4.71
C TYR A 151 10.74 3.66 -6.06
N TYR A 152 10.27 2.68 -6.83
CA TYR A 152 9.43 2.96 -7.99
C TYR A 152 8.14 3.69 -7.61
N GLN A 153 7.47 3.25 -6.54
CA GLN A 153 6.31 3.94 -6.00
C GLN A 153 6.64 5.39 -5.61
N GLY A 154 7.73 5.59 -4.87
CA GLY A 154 8.18 6.94 -4.49
C GLY A 154 8.49 7.83 -5.70
N LEU A 155 9.02 7.29 -6.79
CA LEU A 155 9.23 8.06 -8.03
C LEU A 155 7.89 8.39 -8.73
N VAL A 156 6.92 7.48 -8.74
CA VAL A 156 5.55 7.79 -9.22
C VAL A 156 4.93 8.91 -8.38
N ASP A 157 5.05 8.83 -7.06
CA ASP A 157 4.54 9.84 -6.13
C ASP A 157 5.21 11.20 -6.35
N VAL A 158 6.53 11.24 -6.58
CA VAL A 158 7.26 12.45 -6.98
C VAL A 158 6.76 13.01 -8.31
N ILE A 159 6.51 12.16 -9.32
CA ILE A 159 5.98 12.60 -10.63
C ILE A 159 4.59 13.21 -10.48
N GLU A 160 3.69 12.56 -9.74
CA GLU A 160 2.34 13.05 -9.47
C GLU A 160 2.39 14.35 -8.66
N GLY A 161 3.22 14.40 -7.61
CA GLY A 161 3.41 15.59 -6.79
C GLY A 161 3.94 16.78 -7.59
N ARG A 162 4.92 16.55 -8.47
CA ARG A 162 5.42 17.59 -9.39
C ARG A 162 4.31 18.11 -10.30
N LYS A 163 3.46 17.24 -10.86
CA LYS A 163 2.31 17.66 -11.67
C LYS A 163 1.31 18.49 -10.87
N LEU A 164 1.01 18.10 -9.63
CA LEU A 164 0.09 18.83 -8.74
C LEU A 164 0.59 20.24 -8.44
N LEU A 165 1.90 20.43 -8.30
CA LEU A 165 2.52 21.74 -8.01
C LEU A 165 3.00 22.49 -9.25
N GLY A 166 2.61 22.07 -10.46
CA GLY A 166 2.96 22.74 -11.71
C GLY A 166 4.43 22.63 -12.14
N LEU A 167 5.19 21.67 -11.60
CA LEU A 167 6.58 21.42 -11.96
C LEU A 167 6.71 20.49 -13.19
N PRO A 168 7.76 20.65 -14.01
CA PRO A 168 8.07 19.70 -15.07
C PRO A 168 8.35 18.31 -14.49
N ALA A 169 7.68 17.27 -15.02
CA ALA A 169 7.84 15.89 -14.53
C ALA A 169 8.50 14.95 -15.54
N ALA A 170 8.76 15.40 -16.77
CA ALA A 170 9.23 14.54 -17.87
C ALA A 170 10.62 13.93 -17.59
N GLU A 171 11.50 14.71 -16.96
CA GLU A 171 12.87 14.29 -16.60
C GLU A 171 12.90 13.12 -15.60
N VAL A 172 11.88 13.01 -14.75
CA VAL A 172 11.74 11.89 -13.80
C VAL A 172 10.93 10.75 -14.44
N ALA A 173 9.89 11.09 -15.21
CA ALA A 173 8.97 10.12 -15.80
C ALA A 173 9.61 9.22 -16.85
N GLY A 174 10.44 9.76 -17.76
CA GLY A 174 11.08 8.97 -18.81
C GLY A 174 11.94 7.81 -18.29
N PRO A 175 12.96 8.08 -17.45
CA PRO A 175 13.80 7.02 -16.90
C PRO A 175 13.04 6.01 -16.02
N LEU A 176 12.01 6.46 -15.28
CA LEU A 176 11.17 5.54 -14.49
C LEU A 176 10.35 4.62 -15.39
N GLN A 177 9.79 5.15 -16.48
CA GLN A 177 9.04 4.38 -17.45
C GLN A 177 9.89 3.25 -18.01
N ASP A 178 11.11 3.53 -18.47
CA ASP A 178 12.03 2.51 -18.98
C ASP A 178 12.36 1.44 -17.91
N ALA A 179 12.58 1.86 -16.67
CA ALA A 179 12.87 0.94 -15.56
C ALA A 179 11.67 0.04 -15.20
N LEU A 180 10.45 0.58 -15.22
CA LEU A 180 9.22 -0.17 -15.01
C LEU A 180 8.99 -1.20 -16.12
N TYR A 181 9.14 -0.80 -17.38
CA TYR A 181 8.99 -1.70 -18.53
C TYR A 181 9.98 -2.86 -18.47
N ILE A 182 11.28 -2.59 -18.29
CA ILE A 182 12.29 -3.65 -18.21
C ILE A 182 12.00 -4.62 -17.05
N HIS A 183 11.58 -4.10 -15.90
CA HIS A 183 11.29 -4.94 -14.75
C HIS A 183 10.01 -5.77 -14.97
N ALA A 184 8.96 -5.19 -15.56
CA ALA A 184 7.71 -5.89 -15.89
C ALA A 184 7.95 -7.01 -16.92
N GLU A 185 8.69 -6.74 -18.00
CA GLU A 185 9.10 -7.76 -18.99
C GLU A 185 9.87 -8.91 -18.33
N THR A 186 10.81 -8.57 -17.45
CA THR A 186 11.61 -9.58 -16.74
C THR A 186 10.73 -10.46 -15.85
N LEU A 187 9.79 -9.87 -15.10
CA LEU A 187 8.88 -10.62 -14.24
C LEU A 187 7.90 -11.46 -15.06
N ALA A 188 7.37 -10.93 -16.16
CA ALA A 188 6.47 -11.65 -17.05
C ALA A 188 7.15 -12.91 -17.61
N GLY A 189 8.36 -12.78 -18.18
CA GLY A 189 9.12 -13.92 -18.69
C GLY A 189 9.45 -14.94 -17.60
N ARG A 190 9.81 -14.49 -16.39
CA ARG A 190 10.04 -15.38 -15.24
C ARG A 190 8.78 -16.14 -14.83
N LEU A 191 7.63 -15.48 -14.81
CA LEU A 191 6.36 -16.08 -14.45
C LEU A 191 5.93 -17.15 -15.47
N GLU A 192 6.06 -16.88 -16.76
CA GLU A 192 5.77 -17.87 -17.80
C GLU A 192 6.68 -19.10 -17.70
N PHE A 193 7.99 -18.88 -17.47
CA PHE A 193 8.96 -19.95 -17.29
C PHE A 193 8.65 -20.79 -16.04
N THR A 194 8.51 -20.14 -14.89
CA THR A 194 8.25 -20.82 -13.61
C THR A 194 6.89 -21.50 -13.59
N GLY A 195 5.86 -20.90 -14.19
CA GLY A 195 4.53 -21.50 -14.33
C GLY A 195 4.57 -22.79 -15.16
N THR A 196 5.30 -22.77 -16.29
CA THR A 196 5.51 -23.96 -17.13
C THR A 196 6.26 -25.06 -16.36
N ALA A 197 7.36 -24.71 -15.69
CA ALA A 197 8.14 -25.67 -14.92
C ALA A 197 7.34 -26.28 -13.76
N LEU A 198 6.56 -25.48 -13.02
CA LEU A 198 5.68 -25.95 -11.96
C LEU A 198 4.64 -26.94 -12.47
N LYS A 199 4.04 -26.67 -13.64
CA LYS A 199 3.10 -27.60 -14.28
C LYS A 199 3.75 -28.94 -14.60
N ASP A 200 4.97 -28.93 -15.15
CA ASP A 200 5.71 -30.15 -15.49
C ASP A 200 6.10 -30.96 -14.24
N ILE A 201 6.59 -30.29 -13.18
CA ILE A 201 6.96 -30.95 -11.92
C ILE A 201 5.73 -31.59 -11.26
N ARG A 202 4.60 -30.87 -11.22
CA ARG A 202 3.33 -31.40 -10.69
C ARG A 202 2.85 -32.64 -11.47
N GLY A 203 2.94 -32.62 -12.80
CA GLY A 203 2.61 -33.78 -13.63
C GLY A 203 3.48 -35.01 -13.34
N ARG A 204 4.75 -34.82 -12.95
CA ARG A 204 5.63 -35.92 -12.52
C ARG A 204 5.27 -36.42 -11.11
N LEU A 205 4.90 -35.53 -10.20
CA LEU A 205 4.42 -35.90 -8.86
C LEU A 205 3.13 -36.72 -8.88
N GLU A 206 2.25 -36.52 -9.86
CA GLU A 206 1.08 -37.37 -10.04
C GLU A 206 1.47 -38.83 -10.35
N GLN A 207 2.63 -39.06 -10.97
CA GLN A 207 3.15 -40.38 -11.32
C GLN A 207 3.99 -41.00 -10.20
N ASP A 208 4.70 -40.17 -9.44
CA ASP A 208 5.50 -40.57 -8.27
C ASP A 208 5.23 -39.66 -7.07
N PRO A 209 4.12 -39.87 -6.33
CA PRO A 209 3.72 -38.97 -5.25
C PRO A 209 4.65 -38.98 -4.04
N ALA A 210 5.50 -40.00 -3.89
CA ALA A 210 6.41 -40.15 -2.75
C ALA A 210 7.76 -39.44 -2.95
N ASN A 211 7.97 -38.82 -4.12
CA ASN A 211 9.23 -38.17 -4.46
C ASN A 211 9.45 -36.87 -3.66
N ALA A 212 10.26 -36.97 -2.59
CA ALA A 212 10.54 -35.83 -1.72
C ALA A 212 11.20 -34.64 -2.44
N ASP A 213 12.08 -34.90 -3.42
CA ASP A 213 12.80 -33.86 -4.15
C ASP A 213 11.86 -33.04 -5.05
N LEU A 214 10.93 -33.71 -5.73
CA LEU A 214 9.91 -33.03 -6.53
C LEU A 214 8.93 -32.26 -5.65
N GLN A 215 8.56 -32.78 -4.47
CA GLN A 215 7.71 -32.05 -3.53
C GLN A 215 8.38 -30.76 -3.03
N ALA A 216 9.65 -30.84 -2.62
CA ALA A 216 10.41 -29.66 -2.22
C ALA A 216 10.51 -28.63 -3.36
N SER A 217 10.77 -29.08 -4.59
CA SER A 217 10.85 -28.21 -5.76
C SER A 217 9.55 -27.45 -6.03
N VAL A 218 8.38 -28.08 -5.86
CA VAL A 218 7.08 -27.39 -6.01
C VAL A 218 6.90 -26.30 -4.95
N ILE A 219 7.32 -26.55 -3.71
CA ILE A 219 7.22 -25.57 -2.62
C ILE A 219 8.10 -24.36 -2.92
N ASP A 220 9.38 -24.59 -3.21
CA ASP A 220 10.35 -23.51 -3.41
C ASP A 220 10.03 -22.69 -4.66
N MET A 221 9.82 -23.36 -5.81
CA MET A 221 9.46 -22.67 -7.05
C MET A 221 8.08 -22.03 -6.98
N GLY A 222 7.14 -22.63 -6.25
CA GLY A 222 5.79 -22.07 -6.04
C GLY A 222 5.82 -20.78 -5.25
N ASN A 223 6.67 -20.72 -4.21
CA ASN A 223 6.89 -19.51 -3.42
C ASN A 223 7.50 -18.38 -4.27
N GLU A 224 8.54 -18.68 -5.04
CA GLU A 224 9.16 -17.70 -5.95
C GLU A 224 8.19 -17.23 -7.05
N HIS A 225 7.42 -18.14 -7.64
CA HIS A 225 6.39 -17.79 -8.62
C HIS A 225 5.36 -16.82 -8.04
N ARG A 226 4.84 -17.11 -6.82
CA ARG A 226 3.89 -16.24 -6.13
C ARG A 226 4.48 -14.86 -5.81
N LEU A 227 5.72 -14.80 -5.33
CA LEU A 227 6.39 -13.53 -5.06
C LEU A 227 6.54 -12.70 -6.34
N ASN A 228 6.94 -13.32 -7.45
CA ASN A 228 7.05 -12.62 -8.73
C ASN A 228 5.68 -12.15 -9.27
N LEU A 229 4.59 -12.88 -8.98
CA LEU A 229 3.24 -12.48 -9.35
C LEU A 229 2.82 -11.21 -8.59
N GLN A 230 3.05 -11.17 -7.28
CA GLN A 230 2.78 -10.01 -6.43
C GLN A 230 3.60 -8.78 -6.87
N ARG A 231 4.87 -9.01 -7.25
CA ARG A 231 5.74 -7.94 -7.78
C ARG A 231 5.20 -7.40 -9.11
N LEU A 232 4.80 -8.27 -10.03
CA LEU A 232 4.24 -7.86 -11.32
C LEU A 232 2.92 -7.09 -11.13
N GLU A 233 2.06 -7.53 -10.22
CA GLU A 233 0.82 -6.82 -9.85
C GLU A 233 1.13 -5.39 -9.36
N ALA A 234 2.12 -5.23 -8.48
CA ALA A 234 2.55 -3.92 -8.01
C ALA A 234 3.07 -3.05 -9.17
N LEU A 235 3.89 -3.59 -10.08
CA LEU A 235 4.36 -2.83 -11.24
C LEU A 235 3.23 -2.41 -12.17
N VAL A 236 2.28 -3.30 -12.45
CA VAL A 236 1.08 -2.99 -13.24
C VAL A 236 0.30 -1.84 -12.61
N GLY A 237 0.13 -1.86 -11.29
CA GLY A 237 -0.49 -0.74 -10.56
C GLY A 237 0.24 0.59 -10.74
N LEU A 238 1.58 0.58 -10.64
CA LEU A 238 2.40 1.78 -10.85
C LEU A 238 2.37 2.26 -12.32
N MET A 239 2.41 1.35 -13.28
CA MET A 239 2.31 1.67 -14.70
C MET A 239 0.94 2.29 -15.04
N GLY A 240 -0.14 1.75 -14.49
CA GLY A 240 -1.49 2.30 -14.65
C GLY A 240 -1.62 3.73 -14.10
N ARG A 241 -1.00 4.04 -12.95
CA ARG A 241 -0.96 5.41 -12.39
C ARG A 241 -0.26 6.41 -13.32
N LEU A 242 0.76 5.96 -14.03
CA LEU A 242 1.49 6.77 -15.01
C LEU A 242 0.81 6.83 -16.39
N GLY A 243 -0.26 6.06 -16.61
CA GLY A 243 -0.92 5.95 -17.91
C GLY A 243 -0.10 5.20 -18.95
N LEU A 244 0.77 4.29 -18.52
CA LEU A 244 1.55 3.41 -19.39
C LEU A 244 0.70 2.22 -19.84
N ASP A 245 0.97 1.67 -21.02
CA ASP A 245 0.33 0.43 -21.45
C ASP A 245 0.84 -0.75 -20.61
N ASP A 246 -0.08 -1.38 -19.88
CA ASP A 246 0.14 -2.51 -18.99
C ASP A 246 -0.69 -3.75 -19.39
N SER A 247 -1.32 -3.72 -20.56
CA SER A 247 -2.30 -4.71 -21.01
C SER A 247 -1.70 -6.11 -21.14
N ALA A 248 -0.48 -6.20 -21.68
CA ALA A 248 0.24 -7.46 -21.82
C ALA A 248 0.50 -8.11 -20.45
N TYR A 249 0.93 -7.32 -19.47
CA TYR A 249 1.25 -7.80 -18.13
C TYR A 249 0.00 -8.21 -17.33
N LYS A 250 -1.10 -7.47 -17.48
CA LYS A 250 -2.41 -7.90 -16.94
C LYS A 250 -2.84 -9.25 -17.48
N SER A 251 -2.57 -9.52 -18.77
CA SER A 251 -2.85 -10.84 -19.36
C SER A 251 -2.01 -11.94 -18.69
N VAL A 252 -0.71 -11.69 -18.47
CA VAL A 252 0.18 -12.62 -17.76
C VAL A 252 -0.34 -12.88 -16.34
N LEU A 253 -0.72 -11.84 -15.60
CA LEU A 253 -1.31 -11.99 -14.25
C LEU A 253 -2.53 -12.91 -14.27
N ILE A 254 -3.47 -12.71 -15.21
CA ILE A 254 -4.68 -13.54 -15.32
C ILE A 254 -4.31 -14.99 -15.65
N GLN A 255 -3.45 -15.21 -16.65
CA GLN A 255 -3.06 -16.55 -17.09
C GLN A 255 -2.34 -17.35 -15.99
N GLN A 256 -1.50 -16.68 -15.22
CA GLN A 256 -0.68 -17.34 -14.19
C GLN A 256 -1.41 -17.47 -12.84
N SER A 257 -2.42 -16.64 -12.56
CA SER A 257 -3.21 -16.70 -11.32
C SER A 257 -4.03 -17.98 -11.16
N ASP A 258 -4.56 -18.53 -12.27
CA ASP A 258 -5.33 -19.79 -12.24
C ASP A 258 -4.48 -21.01 -11.82
N SER A 259 -3.16 -20.95 -12.02
CA SER A 259 -2.22 -22.03 -11.69
C SER A 259 -1.93 -22.20 -10.19
N LEU A 260 -2.41 -21.25 -9.36
CA LEU A 260 -2.24 -21.21 -7.90
C LEU A 260 -3.42 -21.80 -7.13
N SER A 261 -4.60 -21.95 -7.76
CA SER A 261 -5.86 -22.32 -7.11
C SER A 261 -5.91 -23.71 -6.46
N LEU A 262 -4.83 -24.50 -6.49
CA LEU A 262 -4.80 -25.87 -5.97
C LEU A 262 -3.88 -26.10 -4.78
N GLN A 263 -3.12 -25.11 -4.31
CA GLN A 263 -2.19 -25.35 -3.21
C GLN A 263 -1.83 -24.07 -2.45
N VAL A 264 -1.83 -24.16 -1.11
CA VAL A 264 -1.21 -23.23 -0.16
C VAL A 264 -2.09 -22.07 0.34
N LEU A 265 -2.92 -22.38 1.34
CA LEU A 265 -3.21 -21.43 2.41
C LEU A 265 -2.34 -21.82 3.62
N GLU A 266 -1.06 -21.47 3.61
CA GLU A 266 -0.23 -21.54 4.82
C GLU A 266 -0.43 -20.25 5.63
N THR A 267 -1.23 -20.39 6.67
CA THR A 267 -1.63 -19.38 7.65
C THR A 267 -0.44 -18.75 8.40
N SER A 268 0.78 -19.29 8.29
CA SER A 268 1.98 -18.85 9.00
C SER A 268 2.57 -17.54 8.45
N VAL A 269 2.48 -17.28 7.14
CA VAL A 269 3.02 -16.06 6.50
C VAL A 269 2.03 -14.90 6.58
N VAL A 270 0.74 -15.19 6.63
CA VAL A 270 -0.32 -14.19 6.88
C VAL A 270 -0.21 -13.65 8.31
N LEU A 271 0.23 -14.48 9.27
CA LEU A 271 0.40 -14.10 10.68
C LEU A 271 1.56 -13.12 10.91
N SER A 272 2.68 -13.21 10.17
CA SER A 272 3.80 -12.27 10.32
C SER A 272 3.52 -10.91 9.68
N LEU A 273 2.88 -10.88 8.52
CA LEU A 273 2.41 -9.64 7.89
C LEU A 273 1.29 -8.97 8.72
N LEU A 274 0.46 -9.76 9.42
CA LEU A 274 -0.52 -9.25 10.38
C LEU A 274 0.13 -8.70 11.65
N GLN A 275 1.26 -9.26 12.12
CA GLN A 275 1.99 -8.72 13.28
C GLN A 275 2.63 -7.37 12.97
N ASP A 276 3.25 -7.23 11.79
CA ASP A 276 3.83 -5.95 11.36
C ASP A 276 2.73 -4.90 11.13
N ALA A 277 1.59 -5.30 10.55
CA ALA A 277 0.41 -4.44 10.45
C ALA A 277 -0.16 -4.08 11.84
N TRP A 278 -0.10 -4.99 12.82
CA TRP A 278 -0.60 -4.78 14.17
C TRP A 278 0.25 -3.78 14.96
N ASP A 279 1.57 -3.80 14.78
CA ASP A 279 2.47 -2.84 15.44
C ASP A 279 2.28 -1.42 14.88
N VAL A 280 2.06 -1.29 13.56
CA VAL A 280 1.72 -0.01 12.91
C VAL A 280 0.34 0.50 13.37
N VAL A 281 -0.64 -0.39 13.51
CA VAL A 281 -1.97 -0.07 14.06
C VAL A 281 -1.86 0.38 15.51
N ARG A 282 -1.01 -0.27 16.33
CA ARG A 282 -0.80 0.09 17.74
C ARG A 282 -0.12 1.44 17.91
N GLU A 283 0.85 1.77 17.07
CA GLU A 283 1.53 3.08 17.06
C GLU A 283 0.55 4.19 16.62
N THR A 284 -0.33 3.91 15.66
CA THR A 284 -1.40 4.81 15.21
C THR A 284 -2.51 4.98 16.26
N LEU A 285 -2.85 3.91 17.00
CA LEU A 285 -3.78 3.94 18.14
C LEU A 285 -3.22 4.66 19.36
N ALA A 286 -1.90 4.70 19.56
CA ALA A 286 -1.30 5.46 20.65
C ALA A 286 -1.35 6.97 20.39
N ALA A 287 -1.23 7.39 19.12
CA ALA A 287 -1.29 8.80 18.72
C ALA A 287 -2.72 9.34 18.56
N ASN A 288 -3.66 8.53 18.04
CA ASN A 288 -5.05 8.94 17.73
C ASN A 288 -6.11 8.13 18.49
N GLY A 289 -5.72 7.43 19.56
CA GLY A 289 -6.56 6.48 20.29
C GLY A 289 -7.94 6.99 20.71
N PRO A 290 -8.04 8.19 21.31
CA PRO A 290 -9.34 8.74 21.72
C PRO A 290 -10.29 8.98 20.53
N ASP A 291 -9.80 9.48 19.40
CA ASP A 291 -10.63 9.79 18.23
C ASP A 291 -11.07 8.51 17.51
N ILE A 292 -10.17 7.53 17.33
CA ILE A 292 -10.50 6.22 16.74
C ILE A 292 -11.50 5.46 17.63
N LEU A 293 -11.30 5.47 18.95
CA LEU A 293 -12.22 4.85 19.90
C LEU A 293 -13.60 5.52 19.86
N PHE A 294 -13.65 6.85 19.73
CA PHE A 294 -14.89 7.60 19.63
C PHE A 294 -15.64 7.32 18.32
N ARG A 295 -14.93 7.27 17.17
CA ARG A 295 -15.51 6.89 15.87
C ARG A 295 -16.01 5.45 15.86
N LEU A 296 -15.28 4.51 16.48
CA LEU A 296 -15.72 3.12 16.64
C LEU A 296 -16.94 3.02 17.56
N LEU A 297 -16.99 3.80 18.64
CA LEU A 297 -18.14 3.83 19.55
C LEU A 297 -19.38 4.38 18.83
N ILE A 298 -19.23 5.43 18.02
CA ILE A 298 -20.30 5.97 17.16
C ILE A 298 -20.74 4.92 16.12
N PHE A 299 -19.80 4.22 15.49
CA PHE A 299 -20.11 3.13 14.55
C PHE A 299 -20.98 2.05 15.20
N VAL A 300 -20.58 1.57 16.38
CA VAL A 300 -21.35 0.57 17.15
C VAL A 300 -22.71 1.12 17.56
N LEU A 301 -22.78 2.39 17.99
CA LEU A 301 -24.02 3.04 18.37
C LEU A 301 -25.01 3.11 17.18
N ILE A 302 -24.54 3.48 15.98
CA ILE A 302 -25.37 3.52 14.78
C ILE A 302 -25.89 2.12 14.44
N LEU A 303 -25.03 1.09 14.48
CA LEU A 303 -25.48 -0.29 14.26
C LEU A 303 -26.54 -0.74 15.28
N LEU A 304 -26.40 -0.35 16.54
CA LEU A 304 -27.40 -0.66 17.57
C LEU A 304 -28.74 0.03 17.30
N VAL A 305 -28.73 1.32 16.94
CA VAL A 305 -29.93 2.08 16.59
C VAL A 305 -30.63 1.45 15.38
N PHE A 306 -29.91 1.16 14.30
CA PHE A 306 -30.49 0.56 13.11
C PHE A 306 -30.91 -0.90 13.31
N ARG A 307 -30.26 -1.64 14.21
CA ARG A 307 -30.71 -2.98 14.61
C ARG A 307 -32.03 -2.92 15.39
N PHE A 308 -32.21 -1.92 16.24
CA PHE A 308 -33.50 -1.67 16.89
C PHE A 308 -34.58 -1.26 15.87
N LEU A 309 -34.23 -0.36 14.95
CA LEU A 309 -35.13 0.13 13.91
C LEU A 309 -35.55 -1.00 12.95
N SER A 310 -34.62 -1.86 12.54
CA SER A 310 -34.91 -3.05 11.73
C SER A 310 -35.90 -4.00 12.41
N ARG A 311 -35.76 -4.22 13.73
CA ARG A 311 -36.73 -5.01 14.50
C ARG A 311 -38.11 -4.34 14.57
N LEU A 312 -38.14 -3.01 14.70
CA LEU A 312 -39.40 -2.27 14.72
C LEU A 312 -40.09 -2.31 13.36
N THR A 313 -39.35 -2.10 12.27
CA THR A 313 -39.84 -2.23 10.89
C THR A 313 -40.37 -3.63 10.63
N ARG A 314 -39.64 -4.68 11.06
CA ARG A 314 -40.15 -6.07 10.97
C ARG A 314 -41.49 -6.21 11.67
N ARG A 315 -41.61 -5.74 12.91
CA ARG A 315 -42.89 -5.80 13.67
C ARG A 315 -44.01 -4.99 13.01
N ALA A 316 -43.72 -3.80 12.50
CA ALA A 316 -44.70 -2.95 11.83
C ALA A 316 -45.21 -3.58 10.52
N VAL A 317 -44.30 -4.15 9.73
CA VAL A 317 -44.65 -4.87 8.48
C VAL A 317 -45.43 -6.14 8.81
N THR A 318 -45.02 -6.91 9.82
CA THR A 318 -45.79 -8.07 10.29
C THR A 318 -47.21 -7.68 10.71
N ALA A 319 -47.37 -6.62 11.51
CA ALA A 319 -48.67 -6.13 11.95
C ALA A 319 -49.54 -5.58 10.80
N ALA A 320 -48.92 -4.97 9.77
CA ALA A 320 -49.62 -4.51 8.58
C ALA A 320 -50.12 -5.68 7.72
N CYS A 321 -49.32 -6.74 7.57
CA CYS A 321 -49.69 -7.96 6.85
C CYS A 321 -50.70 -8.84 7.60
N GLU A 322 -50.89 -8.66 8.91
CA GLU A 322 -51.87 -9.39 9.74
C GLU A 322 -53.23 -8.68 9.84
N ARG A 323 -53.43 -7.56 9.14
CA ARG A 323 -54.69 -6.82 9.18
C ARG A 323 -55.84 -7.64 8.55
N PRO A 324 -57.03 -7.67 9.18
CA PRO A 324 -58.21 -8.33 8.61
C PRO A 324 -58.55 -7.73 7.24
N GLY A 325 -58.46 -8.54 6.18
CA GLY A 325 -58.75 -8.14 4.79
C GLY A 325 -57.58 -8.23 3.81
N VAL A 326 -56.38 -8.62 4.25
CA VAL A 326 -55.22 -8.87 3.37
C VAL A 326 -54.96 -10.38 3.28
N ASP A 327 -55.36 -11.00 2.18
CA ASP A 327 -55.18 -12.43 1.93
C ASP A 327 -53.79 -12.71 1.32
N MET A 328 -52.76 -12.69 2.17
CA MET A 328 -51.36 -12.92 1.76
C MET A 328 -50.86 -14.28 2.22
N SER A 329 -50.18 -15.00 1.31
CA SER A 329 -49.46 -16.23 1.62
C SER A 329 -48.40 -16.00 2.70
N THR A 330 -48.23 -16.97 3.60
CA THR A 330 -47.20 -16.96 4.66
C THR A 330 -45.80 -16.76 4.10
N LEU A 331 -45.51 -17.30 2.92
CA LEU A 331 -44.22 -17.17 2.26
C LEU A 331 -43.94 -15.72 1.81
N LEU A 332 -44.95 -15.05 1.23
CA LEU A 332 -44.81 -13.66 0.77
C LEU A 332 -44.66 -12.70 1.96
N LYS A 333 -45.37 -12.97 3.05
CA LYS A 333 -45.24 -12.23 4.32
C LYS A 333 -43.82 -12.35 4.88
N ASP A 334 -43.26 -13.55 4.95
CA ASP A 334 -41.91 -13.77 5.48
C ASP A 334 -40.84 -13.11 4.61
N VAL A 335 -41.00 -13.15 3.29
CA VAL A 335 -40.12 -12.45 2.34
C VAL A 335 -40.20 -10.93 2.54
N LEU A 336 -41.40 -10.34 2.61
CA LEU A 336 -41.57 -8.90 2.80
C LEU A 336 -41.02 -8.42 4.15
N VAL A 337 -41.25 -9.16 5.22
CA VAL A 337 -40.71 -8.85 6.56
C VAL A 337 -39.19 -8.96 6.56
N SER A 338 -38.64 -10.00 5.93
CA SER A 338 -37.19 -10.21 5.84
C SER A 338 -36.50 -9.11 5.03
N ILE A 339 -37.01 -8.79 3.83
CA ILE A 339 -36.48 -7.73 2.96
C ILE A 339 -36.58 -6.38 3.65
N SER A 340 -37.74 -6.01 4.18
CA SER A 340 -37.93 -4.69 4.81
C SER A 340 -36.98 -4.48 6.00
N GLY A 341 -36.82 -5.50 6.85
CA GLY A 341 -35.86 -5.43 7.94
C GLY A 341 -34.40 -5.50 7.48
N GLY A 342 -34.13 -6.27 6.42
CA GLY A 342 -32.81 -6.41 5.80
C GLY A 342 -32.31 -5.10 5.19
N THR A 343 -33.16 -4.41 4.42
CA THR A 343 -32.84 -3.12 3.81
C THR A 343 -32.54 -2.05 4.86
N VAL A 344 -33.32 -1.98 5.94
CA VAL A 344 -33.04 -1.05 7.05
C VAL A 344 -31.69 -1.34 7.70
N MET A 345 -31.32 -2.62 7.84
CA MET A 345 -30.01 -3.00 8.37
C MET A 345 -28.87 -2.67 7.39
N ALA A 346 -29.06 -2.89 6.09
CA ALA A 346 -28.09 -2.56 5.05
C ALA A 346 -27.81 -1.06 4.99
N ILE A 347 -28.85 -0.23 5.05
CA ILE A 347 -28.73 1.24 5.13
C ILE A 347 -27.98 1.64 6.40
N GLY A 348 -28.33 1.03 7.55
CA GLY A 348 -27.64 1.29 8.81
C GLY A 348 -26.15 0.93 8.78
N PHE A 349 -25.80 -0.15 8.09
CA PHE A 349 -24.41 -0.57 7.91
C PHE A 349 -23.64 0.41 7.03
N LEU A 350 -24.21 0.82 5.89
CA LEU A 350 -23.62 1.85 5.01
C LEU A 350 -23.42 3.18 5.77
N MET A 351 -24.41 3.60 6.54
CA MET A 351 -24.33 4.84 7.32
C MET A 351 -23.28 4.74 8.44
N ALA A 352 -23.12 3.57 9.06
CA ALA A 352 -22.07 3.33 10.04
C ALA A 352 -20.68 3.38 9.38
N LEU A 353 -20.48 2.70 8.25
CA LEU A 353 -19.21 2.72 7.50
C LEU A 353 -18.79 4.14 7.07
N SER A 354 -19.76 4.99 6.73
CA SER A 354 -19.53 6.40 6.44
C SER A 354 -18.82 7.14 7.58
N GLN A 355 -19.09 6.77 8.84
CA GLN A 355 -18.49 7.42 10.01
C GLN A 355 -17.04 7.01 10.25
N ILE A 356 -16.61 5.87 9.69
CA ILE A 356 -15.22 5.41 9.76
C ILE A 356 -14.37 6.03 8.63
N GLY A 357 -14.98 6.78 7.70
CA GLY A 357 -14.28 7.43 6.58
C GLY A 357 -14.02 6.49 5.40
N ILE A 358 -14.63 5.31 5.38
CA ILE A 358 -14.55 4.38 4.25
C ILE A 358 -15.51 4.87 3.16
N SER A 359 -15.00 5.09 1.95
CA SER A 359 -15.83 5.53 0.82
C SER A 359 -16.89 4.48 0.49
N LEU A 360 -18.16 4.91 0.44
CA LEU A 360 -19.30 4.04 0.17
C LEU A 360 -19.47 3.67 -1.31
N GLY A 361 -18.64 4.23 -2.21
CA GLY A 361 -18.75 4.06 -3.67
C GLY A 361 -18.72 2.60 -4.13
N PRO A 362 -17.69 1.81 -3.79
CA PRO A 362 -17.61 0.40 -4.16
C PRO A 362 -18.74 -0.47 -3.59
N MET A 363 -19.23 -0.14 -2.38
CA MET A 363 -20.28 -0.90 -1.70
C MET A 363 -21.68 -0.58 -2.25
N LEU A 364 -21.94 0.67 -2.62
CA LEU A 364 -23.16 1.09 -3.32
C LEU A 364 -23.22 0.53 -4.75
N ALA A 365 -22.07 0.41 -5.42
CA ALA A 365 -21.97 -0.23 -6.73
C ALA A 365 -22.27 -1.74 -6.66
N GLY A 366 -21.78 -2.44 -5.62
CA GLY A 366 -22.07 -3.87 -5.40
C GLY A 366 -23.53 -4.19 -5.08
N LEU A 367 -24.26 -3.27 -4.42
CA LEU A 367 -25.68 -3.44 -4.09
C LEU A 367 -26.63 -3.23 -5.28
N GLY A 368 -26.14 -2.65 -6.38
CA GLY A 368 -26.90 -2.52 -7.64
C GLY A 368 -26.68 -3.67 -8.62
N VAL A 369 -25.74 -4.58 -8.34
CA VAL A 369 -25.38 -5.73 -9.19
C VAL A 369 -25.95 -7.06 -8.65
N ALA A 370 -26.38 -7.09 -7.37
CA ALA A 370 -26.95 -8.27 -6.71
C ALA A 370 -28.47 -8.36 -6.80
#